data_AF-A0A0D0ZTF1-F1
#
_entry.id   AF-A0A0D0ZTF1-F1
#
_cell.length_a   1.000
_cell.length_b   1.000
_cell.length_c   1.000
_cell.angle_alpha   90.00
_cell.angle_beta   90.00
_cell.angle_gamma   90.00
#
_symmetry.space_group_name_H-M   'P 1'
#
loop_
_entity.id
_entity.type
_entity.pdbx_description
1 polymer ?
#
loop_
_entity_poly.entity_id
_entity_poly.type
_entity_poly.pdbx_seq_one_letter_code
_entity_poly.pdbx_strand_id
1 'polypeptide(L)' 'MRKLSMMGSSKYEFNPEQFNEDVKKHREVYKKKEKEITKILEEFINQDTWQEDNFRTITKALKLLKIRYDL' A
#
# COMPACT_ATOMS: atom_id res chain seq x y z
N MET A 1 7.11 31.79 -32.25
CA MET A 1 7.07 30.31 -32.21
C MET A 1 5.83 29.89 -31.41
N ARG A 2 4.86 29.21 -32.04
CA ARG A 2 3.66 28.71 -31.34
C ARG A 2 4.08 27.53 -30.45
N LYS A 3 3.83 27.61 -29.15
CA LYS A 3 3.94 26.46 -28.24
C LYS A 3 2.92 25.41 -28.70
N LEU A 4 3.38 24.29 -29.22
CA LEU A 4 2.56 23.11 -29.46
C LEU A 4 2.00 22.67 -28.10
N SER A 5 0.70 22.87 -27.89
CA SER A 5 0.02 22.34 -26.74
C SER A 5 0.06 20.82 -26.85
N MET A 6 0.76 20.15 -25.95
CA MET A 6 0.65 18.71 -25.68
C MET A 6 -0.72 18.40 -25.05
N MET A 7 -1.80 18.93 -25.63
CA MET A 7 -3.17 18.58 -25.29
C MET A 7 -3.43 17.23 -25.97
N GLY A 8 -3.22 16.15 -25.22
CA GLY A 8 -3.62 14.81 -25.67
C GLY A 8 -2.83 13.65 -25.09
N SER A 9 -1.57 13.83 -24.70
CA SER A 9 -0.76 12.65 -24.37
C SER A 9 -1.01 12.11 -22.97
N SER A 10 -1.96 11.18 -22.89
CA SER A 10 -1.95 10.14 -21.85
C SER A 10 -0.52 9.63 -21.68
N LYS A 11 -0.09 9.42 -20.43
CA LYS A 11 1.24 8.88 -20.07
C LYS A 11 1.64 7.64 -20.89
N TYR A 12 0.65 6.93 -21.44
CA TYR A 12 0.80 5.68 -22.19
C TYR A 12 0.46 5.80 -23.69
N GLU A 13 0.20 7.00 -24.21
CA GLU A 13 -0.21 7.19 -25.62
C GLU A 13 0.89 6.73 -26.60
N PHE A 14 2.16 6.98 -26.25
CA PHE A 14 3.31 6.58 -27.06
C PHE A 14 3.90 5.22 -26.65
N ASN A 15 3.53 4.69 -25.47
CA ASN A 15 4.01 3.42 -24.93
C ASN A 15 2.88 2.72 -24.13
N PRO A 16 1.90 2.12 -24.80
CA PRO A 16 0.75 1.49 -24.14
C PRO A 16 1.16 0.29 -23.26
N GLU A 17 2.27 -0.39 -23.57
CA GLU A 17 2.80 -1.51 -22.79
C GLU A 17 3.23 -1.10 -21.36
N GLN A 18 3.69 0.15 -21.18
CA GLN A 18 4.08 0.69 -19.88
C GLN A 18 2.90 0.76 -18.90
N PHE A 19 1.65 0.82 -19.38
CA PHE A 19 0.49 0.76 -18.51
C PHE A 19 0.41 -0.56 -17.76
N ASN A 20 0.59 -1.67 -18.47
CA ASN A 20 0.52 -3.00 -17.88
C ASN A 20 1.71 -3.25 -16.94
N GLU A 21 2.89 -2.76 -17.30
CA GLU A 21 4.07 -2.82 -16.44
C GLU A 21 3.91 -2.01 -15.16
N ASP A 22 3.39 -0.77 -15.25
CA ASP A 22 3.15 0.07 -14.08
C ASP A 22 2.09 -0.52 -13.16
N VAL A 23 1.00 -1.08 -13.72
CA VAL A 23 -0.03 -1.77 -12.93
C VAL A 23 0.55 -3.01 -12.25
N LYS A 24 1.37 -3.80 -12.94
CA LYS A 24 2.02 -4.98 -12.37
C LYS A 24 2.98 -4.59 -11.25
N LYS A 25 3.84 -3.60 -11.50
CA LYS A 25 4.79 -3.07 -10.50
C LYS A 25 4.08 -2.50 -9.29
N HIS A 26 2.98 -1.76 -9.49
CA HIS A 26 2.20 -1.24 -8.38
C HIS A 26 1.60 -2.37 -7.53
N ARG A 27 1.05 -3.42 -8.16
CA ARG A 27 0.53 -4.60 -7.46
C ARG A 27 1.62 -5.33 -6.68
N GLU A 28 2.81 -5.48 -7.26
CA GLU A 28 3.96 -6.12 -6.60
C GLU A 28 4.44 -5.30 -5.40
N VAL A 29 4.55 -3.98 -5.55
CA VAL A 29 4.90 -3.08 -4.44
C VAL A 29 3.87 -3.15 -3.32
N TYR A 30 2.58 -3.16 -3.66
CA TYR A 30 1.51 -3.29 -2.67
C TYR A 30 1.60 -4.62 -1.92
N LYS A 31 1.75 -5.74 -2.64
CA LYS A 31 1.93 -7.07 -2.03
C LYS A 31 3.17 -7.15 -1.14
N LYS A 32 4.28 -6.51 -1.53
CA LYS A 32 5.50 -6.48 -0.72
C LYS A 32 5.27 -5.71 0.58
N LYS A 33 4.63 -4.54 0.50
CA LYS A 33 4.25 -3.75 1.68
C LYS A 33 3.32 -4.52 2.61
N GLU A 34 2.31 -5.19 2.05
CA GLU A 34 1.40 -6.02 2.82
C GLU A 34 2.15 -7.13 3.58
N LYS A 35 3.06 -7.85 2.91
CA LYS A 35 3.91 -8.85 3.56
C LYS A 35 4.78 -8.29 4.68
N GLU A 36 5.40 -7.14 4.46
CA GLU A 36 6.24 -6.47 5.47
C GLU A 36 5.42 -6.07 6.70
N ILE A 37 4.23 -5.48 6.49
CA ILE A 37 3.32 -5.11 7.57
C ILE A 37 2.84 -6.36 8.33
N THR A 38 2.41 -7.40 7.62
CA THR A 38 1.95 -8.64 8.24
C THR A 38 3.04 -9.27 9.10
N LYS A 39 4.28 -9.31 8.63
CA LYS A 39 5.42 -9.83 9.40
C LYS A 39 5.61 -9.07 10.72
N ILE A 40 5.55 -7.73 10.67
CA ILE A 40 5.66 -6.90 11.88
C ILE A 40 4.51 -7.20 12.86
N LEU A 41 3.28 -7.32 12.36
CA LEU A 41 2.13 -7.64 13.21
C LEU A 41 2.23 -9.05 13.79
N GLU A 42 2.74 -10.03 13.04
CA GLU A 42 2.99 -11.39 13.55
C GLU A 42 4.05 -11.40 14.66
N GLU A 43 5.10 -10.58 14.55
CA GLU A 43 6.10 -10.43 15.61
C GLU A 43 5.44 -9.88 16.90
N PHE A 44 4.52 -8.92 16.80
CA PHE A 44 3.77 -8.43 17.95
C PHE A 44 2.76 -9.44 18.52
N ILE A 45 2.09 -10.21 17.67
CA ILE A 45 1.14 -11.25 18.12
C ILE A 45 1.88 -12.33 18.91
N ASN A 46 3.06 -12.74 18.42
CA ASN A 46 3.85 -13.83 18.98
C ASN A 46 4.86 -13.39 20.04
N GLN A 47 4.78 -12.14 20.51
CA GLN A 47 5.71 -11.60 21.50
C GLN A 47 5.62 -12.31 22.85
N ASP A 48 4.44 -12.85 23.19
CA ASP A 48 4.20 -13.64 24.40
C ASP A 48 3.18 -14.78 24.15
N THR A 49 2.82 -15.49 25.22
CA THR A 49 1.89 -16.63 25.19
C THR A 49 0.42 -16.22 24.99
N TRP A 50 0.06 -14.94 25.13
CA TRP A 50 -1.30 -14.41 25.08
C TRP A 50 -1.62 -13.82 23.70
N GLN A 51 -1.40 -14.62 22.66
CA GLN A 51 -1.58 -14.20 21.26
C GLN A 51 -2.94 -13.55 20.99
N GLU A 52 -4.03 -14.04 21.60
CA GLU A 52 -5.37 -13.48 21.42
C GLU A 52 -5.49 -12.07 22.00
N ASP A 53 -4.92 -11.81 23.18
CA ASP A 53 -4.93 -10.48 23.80
C ASP A 53 -4.04 -9.50 23.06
N ASN A 54 -2.90 -9.97 22.53
CA ASN A 54 -2.04 -9.18 21.65
C ASN A 54 -2.78 -8.79 20.38
N PHE A 55 -3.46 -9.73 19.73
CA PHE A 55 -4.27 -9.47 18.55
C PHE A 55 -5.38 -8.45 18.80
N ARG A 56 -6.09 -8.57 19.93
CA ARG A 56 -7.12 -7.61 20.36
C ARG A 56 -6.53 -6.22 20.59
N THR A 57 -5.35 -6.14 21.22
CA THR A 57 -4.65 -4.89 21.51
C THR A 57 -4.20 -4.20 20.22
N ILE A 58 -3.58 -4.95 19.30
CA ILE A 58 -3.19 -4.47 17.97
C ILE A 58 -4.41 -3.91 17.22
N THR A 59 -5.53 -4.65 17.22
CA THR A 59 -6.76 -4.22 16.54
C THR A 59 -7.31 -2.92 17.12
N LYS A 60 -7.30 -2.75 18.45
CA LYS A 60 -7.71 -1.50 19.11
C LYS A 60 -6.77 -0.35 18.71
N ALA A 61 -5.46 -0.58 18.70
CA ALA A 61 -4.48 0.43 18.31
C ALA A 61 -4.67 0.87 16.84
N LEU A 62 -4.87 -0.07 15.92
CA LEU A 62 -5.13 0.22 14.50
C LEU A 62 -6.41 1.04 14.32
N LYS A 63 -7.49 0.72 15.04
CA LYS A 63 -8.73 1.53 15.02
C LYS A 63 -8.49 2.97 15.49
N LEU A 64 -7.70 3.16 16.54
CA LEU A 64 -7.37 4.50 17.03
C LEU A 64 -6.50 5.28 16.04
N LEU A 65 -5.54 4.62 15.39
CA LEU A 65 -4.71 5.25 14.36
C LEU A 65 -5.56 5.69 13.16
N LYS A 66 -6.52 4.86 12.74
CA LYS A 66 -7.47 5.21 11.68
C LYS A 66 -8.21 6.51 12.00
N ILE A 67 -8.77 6.61 13.21
CA ILE A 67 -9.47 7.83 13.67
C ILE A 67 -8.51 9.03 13.73
N ARG A 68 -7.30 8.84 14.28
CA ARG A 68 -6.32 9.92 14.46
C ARG A 68 -5.87 10.55 13.14
N TYR A 69 -5.74 9.74 12.09
CA TYR A 69 -5.22 10.18 10.80
C TYR A 69 -6.31 10.41 9.74
N ASP A 70 -7.59 10.30 10.11
CA ASP A 70 -8.74 10.44 9.20
C ASP A 70 -8.62 9.56 7.93
N LEU A 71 -8.21 8.30 8.15
CA LEU A 71 -8.11 7.25 7.12
C LEU A 71 -9.41 6.44 7.03
#